data_AF-A0A7Y2R8I9-F1
#
_entry.id   AF-A0A7Y2R8I9-F1
#
_cell.length_a   1.000
_cell.length_b   1.000
_cell.length_c   1.000
_cell.angle_alpha   90.00
_cell.angle_beta   90.00
_cell.angle_gamma   90.00
#
_symmetry.space_group_name_H-M   'P 1'
#
loop_
_entity.id
_entity.type
_entity.pdbx_description
1 polymer ?
#
loop_
_entity_poly.entity_id
_entity_poly.type
_entity_poly.pdbx_seq_one_letter_code
_entity_poly.pdbx_strand_id
1 'polypeptide(L)'
;MLRLVPSSYREQGEDADVLDEGEWLDLPIEAPTIGPVREHATRLVNELERALKEENWRPDGKFDSTQFAGSWTLGRVEQRAPARKIHRGYLQPVRNFPIVERVPKLVLAFLTKIPGWNDYVKRENHPGVGWHYHYLLDPRTRSDALLAWDTRWQRPSGSPSALHPLFGEKHGEGKADAHAKPWLWGDKKKKSMYEVCVRDLLKWKIDEFRCASAHADPVWPTTGSVTPMPSITAGSGPSSGKKKK
;
A
#
# COMPACT_ATOMS: atom_id res chain seq x y z
N MET A 1 9.23 28.09 2.51
CA MET A 1 10.22 27.29 3.25
C MET A 1 9.81 25.83 3.12
N LEU A 2 10.29 25.12 2.09
CA LEU A 2 9.84 23.77 1.74
C LEU A 2 10.74 22.73 2.43
N ARG A 3 10.16 21.97 3.38
CA ARG A 3 10.81 20.80 3.98
C ARG A 3 10.52 19.57 3.12
N LEU A 4 11.56 19.01 2.53
CA LEU A 4 11.53 17.70 1.88
C LEU A 4 11.51 16.61 2.97
N VAL A 5 10.54 15.71 2.90
CA VAL A 5 10.44 14.52 3.77
C VAL A 5 11.02 13.32 3.02
N PRO A 6 11.81 12.43 3.65
CA PRO A 6 12.53 11.37 2.95
C PRO A 6 11.60 10.22 2.52
N SER A 7 11.81 9.72 1.31
CA SER A 7 11.23 8.47 0.81
C SER A 7 11.87 7.28 1.56
N SER A 8 11.05 6.48 2.25
CA SER A 8 11.49 5.36 3.09
C SER A 8 11.71 4.04 2.34
N TYR A 9 11.95 4.08 1.03
CA TYR A 9 12.51 2.95 0.28
C TYR A 9 13.99 3.21 0.00
N ARG A 10 14.79 3.10 1.06
CA ARG A 10 16.23 2.89 0.94
C ARG A 10 16.42 1.39 1.13
N GLU A 11 16.31 0.63 0.03
CA GLU A 11 17.08 -0.62 -0.05
C GLU A 11 18.52 -0.27 0.34
N GLN A 12 19.15 -1.14 1.13
CA GLN A 12 20.51 -0.97 1.65
C GLN A 12 21.41 -0.38 0.56
N GLY A 13 21.67 0.92 0.65
CA GLY A 13 22.56 1.58 -0.27
C GLY A 13 23.94 1.07 0.07
N GLU A 14 24.55 0.31 -0.85
CA GLU A 14 26.00 0.22 -0.90
C GLU A 14 26.55 1.64 -0.76
N ASP A 15 27.47 1.83 0.19
CA ASP A 15 28.07 3.14 0.43
C ASP A 15 28.62 3.69 -0.88
N ALA A 16 28.26 4.93 -1.21
CA ALA A 16 28.64 5.50 -2.51
C ALA A 16 30.16 5.66 -2.57
N ASP A 17 30.80 4.99 -3.52
CA ASP A 17 32.21 5.21 -3.82
C ASP A 17 32.43 6.68 -4.18
N VAL A 18 33.27 7.35 -3.40
CA VAL A 18 33.63 8.76 -3.58
C VAL A 18 34.95 8.80 -4.34
N LEU A 19 34.94 9.39 -5.53
CA LEU A 19 36.19 9.64 -6.27
C LEU A 19 36.87 10.90 -5.71
N ASP A 20 38.20 10.87 -5.64
CA ASP A 20 39.02 11.97 -5.15
C ASP A 20 39.04 13.15 -6.15
N GLU A 21 39.55 14.31 -5.70
CA GLU A 21 39.58 15.55 -6.49
C GLU A 21 40.38 15.39 -7.79
N GLY A 22 39.68 15.27 -8.93
CA GLY A 22 40.27 15.37 -10.27
C GLY A 22 39.80 14.34 -11.30
N GLU A 23 39.24 13.21 -10.87
CA GLU A 23 38.80 12.16 -11.78
C GLU A 23 37.33 12.31 -12.17
N TRP A 24 37.10 12.85 -13.37
CA TRP A 24 35.79 12.86 -14.00
C TRP A 24 35.62 11.56 -14.79
N LEU A 25 35.22 10.48 -14.11
CA LEU A 25 34.77 9.29 -14.83
C LEU A 25 33.45 9.59 -15.55
N ASP A 26 33.43 9.24 -16.84
CA ASP A 26 32.21 9.31 -17.65
C ASP A 26 31.13 8.41 -17.03
N LEU A 27 29.88 8.82 -17.22
CA LEU A 27 28.76 7.95 -16.88
C LEU A 27 28.90 6.66 -17.70
N PRO A 28 28.68 5.48 -17.08
CA PRO A 28 28.59 4.25 -17.85
C PRO A 28 27.60 4.44 -19.01
N ILE A 29 28.12 4.29 -20.23
CA ILE A 29 27.33 4.44 -21.45
C ILE A 29 26.41 3.23 -21.59
N GLU A 30 26.95 2.07 -21.23
CA GLU A 30 26.30 0.77 -21.28
C GLU A 30 25.23 0.64 -20.20
N ALA A 31 24.06 0.17 -20.62
CA ALA A 31 23.00 -0.21 -19.69
C ALA A 31 23.52 -1.30 -18.75
N PRO A 32 23.10 -1.32 -17.47
CA PRO A 32 23.37 -2.46 -16.59
C PRO A 32 22.91 -3.76 -17.26
N THR A 33 23.43 -4.91 -16.83
CA THR A 33 23.02 -6.22 -17.38
C THR A 33 21.53 -6.50 -17.09
N ILE A 34 20.67 -5.94 -17.93
CA ILE A 34 19.21 -6.02 -17.83
C ILE A 34 18.63 -6.95 -18.89
N GLY A 35 19.46 -7.46 -19.82
CA GLY A 35 19.03 -8.26 -20.97
C GLY A 35 18.00 -9.34 -20.62
N PRO A 36 18.29 -10.27 -19.70
CA PRO A 36 17.34 -11.34 -19.35
C PRO A 36 16.01 -10.83 -18.76
N VAL A 37 16.08 -9.82 -17.89
CA VAL A 37 14.89 -9.22 -17.25
C VAL A 37 14.07 -8.44 -18.26
N ARG A 38 14.73 -7.67 -19.12
CA ARG A 38 14.14 -6.90 -20.23
C ARG A 38 13.46 -7.82 -21.22
N GLU A 39 14.12 -8.88 -21.66
CA GLU A 39 13.57 -9.87 -22.58
C GLU A 39 12.33 -10.54 -22.00
N HIS A 40 12.41 -10.97 -20.74
CA HIS A 40 11.28 -11.58 -20.04
C HIS A 40 10.09 -10.62 -19.90
N ALA A 41 10.33 -9.40 -19.42
CA ALA A 41 9.29 -8.38 -19.25
C ALA A 41 8.68 -7.97 -20.59
N THR A 42 9.50 -7.80 -21.64
CA THR A 42 9.03 -7.49 -22.99
C THR A 42 8.15 -8.61 -23.54
N ARG A 43 8.56 -9.87 -23.33
CA ARG A 43 7.76 -11.04 -23.72
C ARG A 43 6.40 -11.04 -23.03
N LEU A 44 6.35 -10.79 -21.72
CA LEU A 44 5.08 -10.72 -20.97
C LEU A 44 4.17 -9.60 -21.48
N VAL A 45 4.72 -8.43 -21.78
CA VAL A 45 3.95 -7.31 -22.36
C VAL A 45 3.37 -7.69 -23.71
N ASN A 46 4.14 -8.36 -24.57
CA ASN A 46 3.67 -8.82 -25.88
C ASN A 46 2.63 -9.94 -25.77
N GLU A 47 2.81 -10.88 -24.84
CA GLU A 47 1.84 -11.94 -24.54
C GLU A 47 0.51 -11.35 -24.06
N LEU A 48 0.56 -10.38 -23.15
CA LEU A 48 -0.62 -9.67 -22.68
C LEU A 48 -1.31 -8.90 -23.81
N GLU A 49 -0.55 -8.18 -24.66
CA GLU A 49 -1.13 -7.49 -25.81
C GLU A 49 -1.85 -8.46 -26.76
N ARG A 50 -1.24 -9.60 -27.04
CA ARG A 50 -1.82 -10.64 -27.88
C ARG A 50 -3.11 -11.20 -27.27
N ALA A 51 -3.09 -11.57 -25.98
CA ALA A 51 -4.28 -12.06 -25.29
C ALA A 51 -5.42 -11.03 -25.33
N LEU A 52 -5.13 -9.75 -25.09
CA LEU A 52 -6.13 -8.68 -25.18
C LEU A 52 -6.70 -8.52 -26.60
N LYS A 53 -5.90 -8.74 -27.64
CA LYS A 53 -6.37 -8.73 -29.03
C LYS A 53 -7.24 -9.94 -29.36
N GLU A 54 -6.83 -11.13 -28.93
CA GLU A 54 -7.54 -12.39 -29.16
C GLU A 54 -8.93 -12.39 -28.49
N GLU A 55 -9.01 -11.86 -27.28
CA GLU A 55 -10.27 -11.67 -26.54
C GLU A 55 -11.11 -10.48 -27.05
N ASN A 56 -10.65 -9.80 -28.11
CA ASN A 56 -11.25 -8.56 -28.63
C ASN A 56 -11.52 -7.52 -27.53
N TRP A 57 -10.64 -7.47 -26.53
CA TRP A 57 -10.78 -6.55 -25.41
C TRP A 57 -10.66 -5.11 -25.88
N ARG A 58 -11.55 -4.25 -25.38
CA ARG A 58 -11.56 -2.81 -25.68
C ARG A 58 -11.65 -2.02 -24.37
N PRO A 59 -10.89 -0.92 -24.24
CA PRO A 59 -11.10 -0.01 -23.14
C PRO A 59 -12.46 0.68 -23.29
N ASP A 60 -13.16 0.91 -22.17
CA ASP A 60 -14.44 1.61 -22.18
C ASP A 60 -14.33 2.97 -22.89
N GLY A 61 -15.43 3.47 -23.47
CA GLY A 61 -15.48 4.76 -24.20
C GLY A 61 -15.09 6.02 -23.41
N LYS A 62 -14.74 5.88 -22.13
CA LYS A 62 -14.16 6.93 -21.27
C LYS A 62 -12.63 6.93 -21.28
N PHE A 63 -11.98 5.98 -21.94
CA PHE A 63 -10.53 5.92 -22.02
C PHE A 63 -10.00 6.96 -23.00
N ASP A 64 -9.41 8.01 -22.45
CA ASP A 64 -8.77 9.04 -23.23
C ASP A 64 -7.32 8.64 -23.56
N SER A 65 -7.10 8.18 -24.79
CA SER A 65 -5.77 7.80 -25.26
C SER A 65 -4.78 8.98 -25.35
N THR A 66 -5.27 10.23 -25.28
CA THR A 66 -4.43 11.43 -25.30
C THR A 66 -3.77 11.69 -23.94
N GLN A 67 -4.33 11.18 -22.84
CA GLN A 67 -3.67 11.15 -21.53
C GLN A 67 -2.39 10.32 -21.53
N PHE A 68 -2.25 9.44 -22.52
CA PHE A 68 -1.09 8.58 -22.74
C PHE A 68 -0.30 9.01 -23.99
N ALA A 69 -0.40 10.27 -24.41
CA ALA A 69 0.41 10.80 -25.50
C ALA A 69 1.91 10.69 -25.14
N GLY A 70 2.65 9.85 -25.87
CA GLY A 70 4.09 9.63 -25.66
C GLY A 70 4.48 8.14 -25.68
N SER A 71 5.78 7.87 -25.47
CA SER A 71 6.30 6.52 -25.28
C SER A 71 6.24 6.19 -23.79
N TRP A 72 5.47 5.17 -23.42
CA TRP A 72 5.41 4.68 -22.05
C TRP A 72 6.36 3.53 -21.85
N THR A 73 7.00 3.52 -20.69
CA THR A 73 7.93 2.47 -20.28
C THR A 73 7.36 1.69 -19.10
N LEU A 74 7.72 0.42 -18.95
CA LEU A 74 7.37 -0.38 -17.77
C LEU A 74 8.63 -0.76 -17.01
N GLY A 75 8.65 -0.45 -15.70
CA GLY A 75 9.78 -0.72 -14.82
C GLY A 75 11.02 0.13 -15.13
N ARG A 76 11.93 0.24 -14.16
CA ARG A 76 13.22 0.91 -14.33
C ARG A 76 14.32 0.25 -13.53
N VAL A 77 15.54 0.33 -14.03
CA VAL A 77 16.77 0.02 -13.29
C VAL A 77 17.56 1.31 -13.13
N GLU A 78 17.98 1.58 -11.90
CA GLU A 78 18.82 2.72 -11.58
C GLU A 78 20.29 2.31 -11.71
N GLN A 79 21.06 3.10 -12.45
CA GLN A 79 22.51 3.00 -12.47
C GLN A 79 23.07 4.26 -11.82
N ARG A 80 23.82 4.06 -10.75
CA ARG A 80 24.46 5.14 -9.99
C ARG A 80 25.91 5.23 -10.41
N ALA A 81 26.35 6.43 -10.76
CA ALA A 81 27.78 6.69 -10.90
C ALA A 81 28.38 7.01 -9.52
N PRO A 82 29.71 6.94 -9.38
CA PRO A 82 30.39 7.38 -8.16
C PRO A 82 30.00 8.82 -7.77
N ALA A 83 29.96 9.07 -6.46
CA ALA A 83 29.59 10.38 -5.94
C ALA A 83 30.72 11.39 -6.18
N ARG A 84 30.36 12.59 -6.64
CA ARG A 84 31.27 13.69 -6.97
C ARG A 84 31.24 14.74 -5.87
N LYS A 85 32.40 15.19 -5.41
CA LYS A 85 32.47 16.32 -4.47
C LYS A 85 32.07 17.62 -5.18
N ILE A 86 31.20 18.40 -4.54
CA ILE A 86 30.79 19.75 -4.96
C ILE A 86 31.09 20.73 -3.83
N HIS A 87 31.09 22.04 -4.11
CA HIS A 87 31.50 23.10 -3.15
C HIS A 87 30.84 23.00 -1.76
N ARG A 88 29.64 22.39 -1.64
CA ARG A 88 28.91 22.22 -0.37
C ARG A 88 28.41 20.79 -0.11
N GLY A 89 29.07 19.76 -0.64
CA GLY A 89 28.69 18.37 -0.37
C GLY A 89 29.06 17.41 -1.48
N TYR A 90 28.17 16.45 -1.76
CA TYR A 90 28.37 15.43 -2.80
C TYR A 90 27.15 15.34 -3.72
N LEU A 91 27.39 15.12 -5.00
CA LEU A 91 26.39 14.86 -6.03
C LEU A 91 26.60 13.45 -6.58
N GLN A 92 25.61 12.57 -6.46
CA GLN A 92 25.63 11.25 -7.10
C GLN A 92 24.78 11.27 -8.37
N PRO A 93 25.38 11.19 -9.57
CA PRO A 93 24.60 11.06 -10.79
C PRO A 93 23.86 9.73 -10.82
N VAL A 94 22.57 9.78 -11.20
CA VAL A 94 21.72 8.58 -11.35
C VAL A 94 21.12 8.58 -12.74
N ARG A 95 21.32 7.49 -13.48
CA ARG A 95 20.71 7.25 -14.78
C ARG A 95 19.64 6.17 -14.64
N ASN A 96 18.46 6.43 -15.20
CA ASN A 96 17.35 5.49 -15.19
C ASN A 96 17.24 4.80 -16.55
N PHE A 97 17.23 3.46 -16.55
CA PHE A 97 17.00 2.66 -17.75
C PHE A 97 15.64 1.98 -17.66
N PRO A 98 14.74 2.18 -18.64
CA PRO A 98 13.50 1.45 -18.66
C PRO A 98 13.74 -0.05 -18.88
N ILE A 99 12.99 -0.88 -18.16
CA ILE A 99 13.04 -2.34 -18.38
C ILE A 99 12.33 -2.67 -19.69
N VAL A 100 11.13 -2.13 -19.90
CA VAL A 100 10.42 -2.16 -21.19
C VAL A 100 10.37 -0.75 -21.75
N GLU A 101 10.97 -0.54 -22.93
CA GLU A 101 11.11 0.78 -23.55
C GLU A 101 9.81 1.30 -24.17
N ARG A 102 8.91 0.40 -24.58
CA ARG A 102 7.64 0.76 -25.20
C ARG A 102 6.53 -0.20 -24.82
N VAL A 103 5.58 0.30 -24.06
CA VAL A 103 4.37 -0.44 -23.68
C VAL A 103 3.27 -0.16 -24.71
N PRO A 104 2.63 -1.20 -25.30
CA PRO A 104 1.50 -1.02 -26.20
C PRO A 104 0.33 -0.29 -25.53
N LYS A 105 -0.35 0.59 -26.27
CA LYS A 105 -1.48 1.38 -25.75
C LYS A 105 -2.61 0.52 -25.16
N LEU A 106 -2.87 -0.64 -25.78
CA LEU A 106 -3.90 -1.57 -25.30
C LEU A 106 -3.54 -2.15 -23.93
N VAL A 107 -2.26 -2.47 -23.74
CA VAL A 107 -1.72 -2.94 -22.44
C VAL A 107 -1.79 -1.83 -21.41
N LEU A 108 -1.41 -0.60 -21.73
CA LEU A 108 -1.56 0.55 -20.82
C LEU A 108 -3.02 0.73 -20.39
N ALA A 109 -3.94 0.72 -21.36
CA ALA A 109 -5.36 0.87 -21.09
C ALA A 109 -5.86 -0.23 -20.16
N PHE A 110 -5.45 -1.47 -20.38
CA PHE A 110 -5.79 -2.58 -19.51
C PHE A 110 -5.21 -2.43 -18.10
N LEU A 111 -3.92 -2.10 -17.98
CA LEU A 111 -3.26 -1.92 -16.67
C LEU A 111 -3.91 -0.82 -15.83
N THR A 112 -4.34 0.28 -16.46
CA THR A 112 -5.06 1.38 -15.77
C THR A 112 -6.44 0.98 -15.24
N LYS A 113 -6.98 -0.14 -15.74
CA LYS A 113 -8.29 -0.66 -15.38
C LYS A 113 -8.22 -1.78 -14.33
N ILE A 114 -7.02 -2.26 -13.98
CA ILE A 114 -6.85 -3.24 -12.90
C ILE A 114 -7.27 -2.58 -11.58
N PRO A 115 -8.42 -2.96 -10.99
CA PRO A 115 -8.85 -2.37 -9.73
C PRO A 115 -7.83 -2.70 -8.64
N GLY A 116 -7.39 -1.69 -7.89
CA GLY A 116 -6.43 -1.86 -6.80
C GLY A 116 -4.96 -1.51 -7.11
N TRP A 117 -4.61 -1.07 -8.33
CA TRP A 117 -3.22 -0.73 -8.67
C TRP A 117 -2.70 0.55 -7.98
N ASN A 118 -3.59 1.51 -7.70
CA ASN A 118 -3.24 2.77 -7.01
C ASN A 118 -3.76 2.83 -5.57
N ASP A 119 -4.28 1.73 -5.04
CA ASP A 119 -4.80 1.69 -3.69
C ASP A 119 -3.68 1.41 -2.70
N TYR A 120 -3.53 2.26 -1.68
CA TYR A 120 -2.49 2.09 -0.67
C TYR A 120 -3.10 1.85 0.70
N VAL A 121 -2.39 1.10 1.52
CA VAL A 121 -2.66 0.96 2.94
C VAL A 121 -1.51 1.64 3.68
N LYS A 122 -1.80 2.76 4.35
CA LYS A 122 -0.83 3.47 5.17
C LYS A 122 -1.00 3.07 6.63
N ARG A 123 0.02 2.44 7.19
CA ARG A 123 0.10 2.12 8.62
C ARG A 123 0.47 3.37 9.43
N GLU A 124 -0.26 3.62 10.51
CA GLU A 124 0.00 4.69 11.49
C GLU A 124 -0.03 4.14 12.93
N ASN A 125 0.67 4.81 13.85
CA ASN A 125 0.60 4.55 15.28
C ASN A 125 0.46 5.88 16.01
N HIS A 126 -0.60 6.02 16.80
CA HIS A 126 -0.85 7.22 17.60
C HIS A 126 -0.91 6.85 19.09
N PRO A 127 -0.30 7.64 19.99
CA PRO A 127 -0.38 7.43 21.44
C PRO A 127 -1.84 7.31 21.90
N GLY A 128 -2.14 6.25 22.66
CA GLY A 128 -3.50 5.97 23.18
C GLY A 128 -4.49 5.36 22.17
N VAL A 129 -4.10 5.20 20.90
CA VAL A 129 -4.92 4.54 19.86
C VAL A 129 -4.31 3.22 19.41
N GLY A 130 -2.97 3.18 19.31
CA GLY A 130 -2.24 2.02 18.81
C GLY A 130 -2.14 1.97 17.28
N TRP A 131 -1.63 0.86 16.77
CA TRP A 131 -1.45 0.61 15.33
C TRP A 131 -2.80 0.48 14.60
N HIS A 132 -2.92 1.14 13.46
CA HIS A 132 -4.09 1.05 12.57
C HIS A 132 -3.70 1.47 11.15
N TYR A 133 -4.64 1.29 10.22
CA TYR A 133 -4.38 1.52 8.81
C TYR A 133 -5.35 2.51 8.20
N HIS A 134 -4.84 3.34 7.30
CA HIS A 134 -5.65 4.15 6.42
C HIS A 134 -5.65 3.55 5.04
N TYR A 135 -6.84 3.48 4.45
CA TYR A 135 -6.94 3.24 3.02
C TYR A 135 -6.77 4.57 2.28
N LEU A 136 -6.03 4.52 1.19
CA LEU A 136 -5.70 5.66 0.36
C LEU A 136 -6.01 5.32 -1.09
N LEU A 137 -6.60 6.28 -1.82
CA LEU A 137 -6.89 6.15 -3.26
C LEU A 137 -5.65 6.37 -4.13
N ASP A 138 -4.63 7.02 -3.57
CA ASP A 138 -3.29 7.25 -4.12
C ASP A 138 -2.34 7.59 -2.95
N PRO A 139 -1.01 7.66 -3.13
CA PRO A 139 -0.08 7.84 -2.01
C PRO A 139 -0.26 9.10 -1.15
N ARG A 140 -1.03 10.09 -1.63
CA ARG A 140 -1.21 11.39 -0.96
C ARG A 140 -2.64 11.64 -0.51
N THR A 141 -3.63 10.93 -1.05
CA THR A 141 -5.05 11.15 -0.76
C THR A 141 -5.56 10.17 0.29
N ARG A 142 -5.78 10.65 1.51
CA ARG A 142 -6.35 9.85 2.60
C ARG A 142 -7.85 9.71 2.40
N SER A 143 -8.36 8.48 2.42
CA SER A 143 -9.80 8.28 2.35
C SER A 143 -10.45 8.36 3.74
N ASP A 144 -11.78 8.41 3.75
CA ASP A 144 -12.62 8.31 4.94
C ASP A 144 -12.77 6.87 5.48
N ALA A 145 -11.82 5.99 5.16
CA ALA A 145 -11.84 4.59 5.57
C ALA A 145 -10.57 4.24 6.34
N LEU A 146 -10.79 3.67 7.53
CA LEU A 146 -9.75 3.15 8.40
C LEU A 146 -9.93 1.62 8.49
N LEU A 147 -8.83 0.88 8.56
CA LEU A 147 -8.83 -0.55 8.82
C LEU A 147 -8.26 -0.82 10.21
N ALA A 148 -8.93 -1.70 10.96
CA ALA A 148 -8.56 -2.08 12.31
C ALA A 148 -8.81 -3.57 12.55
N TRP A 149 -8.00 -4.16 13.43
CA TRP A 149 -8.18 -5.54 13.87
C TRP A 149 -9.21 -5.61 14.99
N ASP A 150 -9.91 -6.73 15.11
CA ASP A 150 -10.67 -7.00 16.34
C ASP A 150 -9.74 -7.60 17.40
N THR A 151 -9.24 -6.77 18.31
CA THR A 151 -8.25 -7.21 19.30
C THR A 151 -8.85 -8.06 20.42
N ARG A 152 -10.18 -8.11 20.51
CA ARG A 152 -10.92 -8.98 21.44
C ARG A 152 -11.14 -10.38 20.88
N TRP A 153 -10.96 -10.57 19.58
CA TRP A 153 -11.20 -11.85 18.94
C TRP A 153 -10.22 -12.90 19.46
N GLN A 154 -10.77 -14.04 19.87
CA GLN A 154 -10.01 -15.20 20.27
C GLN A 154 -10.14 -16.29 19.21
N ARG A 155 -9.00 -16.91 18.87
CA ARG A 155 -9.00 -18.00 17.90
C ARG A 155 -9.83 -19.18 18.44
N PRO A 156 -10.82 -19.68 17.67
CA PRO A 156 -11.56 -20.88 18.05
C PRO A 156 -10.63 -22.10 18.17
N SER A 157 -10.72 -22.83 19.27
CA SER A 157 -9.83 -23.97 19.59
C SER A 157 -9.86 -25.09 18.53
N GLY A 158 -10.94 -25.21 17.75
CA GLY A 158 -11.10 -26.20 16.67
C GLY A 158 -10.72 -25.71 15.28
N SER A 159 -10.15 -24.51 15.14
CA SER A 159 -9.85 -23.93 13.83
C SER A 159 -8.49 -23.23 13.83
N PRO A 160 -7.38 -23.99 13.79
CA PRO A 160 -6.03 -23.43 13.83
C PRO A 160 -5.71 -22.52 12.63
N SER A 161 -6.39 -22.72 11.50
CA SER A 161 -6.31 -21.91 10.29
C SER A 161 -7.25 -20.68 10.30
N ALA A 162 -8.01 -20.46 11.38
CA ALA A 162 -8.90 -19.31 11.47
C ALA A 162 -8.11 -17.99 11.42
N LEU A 163 -8.53 -17.13 10.50
CA LEU A 163 -7.95 -15.83 10.24
C LEU A 163 -8.42 -14.82 11.31
N HIS A 164 -7.49 -14.01 11.81
CA HIS A 164 -7.80 -12.92 12.72
C HIS A 164 -8.57 -11.84 11.94
N PRO A 165 -9.83 -11.50 12.27
CA PRO A 165 -10.61 -10.66 11.36
C PRO A 165 -10.15 -9.20 11.31
N LEU A 166 -10.12 -8.64 10.09
CA LEU A 166 -9.88 -7.22 9.80
C LEU A 166 -11.19 -6.54 9.42
N PHE A 167 -11.41 -5.34 9.95
CA PHE A 167 -12.62 -4.55 9.72
C PHE A 167 -12.31 -3.18 9.15
N GLY A 168 -13.30 -2.62 8.44
CA GLY A 168 -13.28 -1.30 7.86
C GLY A 168 -14.27 -0.39 8.57
N GLU A 169 -13.83 0.81 8.92
CA GLU A 169 -14.62 1.83 9.61
C GLU A 169 -14.63 3.11 8.82
N LYS A 170 -15.76 3.80 8.86
CA LYS A 170 -15.81 5.19 8.44
C LYS A 170 -15.01 6.04 9.44
N HIS A 171 -14.06 6.82 8.95
CA HIS A 171 -13.13 7.59 9.77
C HIS A 171 -12.83 8.94 9.14
N GLY A 172 -12.63 9.97 9.97
CA GLY A 172 -12.22 11.29 9.49
C GLY A 172 -13.30 12.03 8.68
N GLU A 173 -14.59 11.85 9.00
CA GLU A 173 -15.66 12.65 8.40
C GLU A 173 -15.33 14.16 8.49
N GLY A 174 -15.32 14.84 7.33
CA GLY A 174 -14.96 16.27 7.23
C GLY A 174 -13.45 16.58 7.25
N LYS A 175 -12.58 15.59 7.43
CA LYS A 175 -11.10 15.73 7.41
C LYS A 175 -10.40 14.82 6.39
N ALA A 176 -11.12 13.87 5.81
CA ALA A 176 -10.61 13.01 4.74
C ALA A 176 -10.70 13.72 3.38
N ASP A 177 -9.73 13.44 2.52
CA ASP A 177 -9.63 14.03 1.19
C ASP A 177 -10.58 13.36 0.18
N ALA A 178 -11.06 12.15 0.50
CA ALA A 178 -11.93 11.37 -0.39
C ALA A 178 -12.81 10.34 0.32
N HIS A 179 -13.87 9.91 -0.37
CA HIS A 179 -14.77 8.85 0.09
C HIS A 179 -14.40 7.49 -0.52
N ALA A 180 -14.03 6.52 0.32
CA ALA A 180 -13.50 5.22 -0.10
C ALA A 180 -14.56 4.22 -0.58
N LYS A 181 -15.83 4.45 -0.20
CA LYS A 181 -16.99 3.59 -0.47
C LYS A 181 -16.72 2.08 -0.24
N PRO A 182 -16.42 1.64 1.00
CA PRO A 182 -16.04 0.25 1.30
C PRO A 182 -17.04 -0.82 0.82
N TRP A 183 -18.33 -0.48 0.70
CA TRP A 183 -19.37 -1.36 0.17
C TRP A 183 -19.20 -1.73 -1.31
N LEU A 184 -18.35 -1.01 -2.06
CA LEU A 184 -17.99 -1.34 -3.45
C LEU A 184 -16.72 -2.20 -3.55
N TRP A 185 -16.04 -2.49 -2.44
CA TRP A 185 -14.84 -3.31 -2.46
C TRP A 185 -15.21 -4.78 -2.65
N GLY A 186 -14.90 -5.32 -3.82
CA GLY A 186 -15.02 -6.77 -4.08
C GLY A 186 -14.03 -7.59 -3.26
N ASP A 187 -14.31 -8.90 -3.13
CA ASP A 187 -13.54 -9.84 -2.30
C ASP A 187 -12.04 -9.84 -2.60
N LYS A 188 -11.66 -9.76 -3.88
CA LYS A 188 -10.25 -9.71 -4.28
C LYS A 188 -9.51 -8.54 -3.64
N LYS A 189 -10.12 -7.36 -3.60
CA LYS A 189 -9.55 -6.15 -3.00
C LYS A 189 -9.50 -6.27 -1.48
N LYS A 190 -10.59 -6.73 -0.87
CA LYS A 190 -10.68 -6.97 0.57
C LYS A 190 -9.59 -7.94 1.05
N LYS A 191 -9.42 -9.07 0.35
CA LYS A 191 -8.37 -10.05 0.62
C LYS A 191 -6.97 -9.47 0.42
N SER A 192 -6.75 -8.68 -0.62
CA SER A 192 -5.46 -8.02 -0.86
C SER A 192 -5.09 -7.06 0.27
N MET A 193 -6.03 -6.23 0.75
CA MET A 193 -5.79 -5.36 1.92
C MET A 193 -5.45 -6.18 3.17
N TYR A 194 -6.16 -7.29 3.39
CA TYR A 194 -5.87 -8.21 4.49
C TYR A 194 -4.46 -8.80 4.41
N GLU A 195 -4.05 -9.31 3.25
CA GLU A 195 -2.72 -9.93 3.06
C GLU A 195 -1.57 -8.96 3.30
N VAL A 196 -1.77 -7.67 3.05
CA VAL A 196 -0.81 -6.61 3.38
C VAL A 196 -0.76 -6.37 4.89
N CYS A 197 -1.91 -6.26 5.54
CA CYS A 197 -1.98 -5.94 6.98
C CYS A 197 -1.55 -7.11 7.87
N VAL A 198 -1.95 -8.34 7.55
CA VAL A 198 -1.79 -9.50 8.45
C VAL A 198 -0.33 -9.80 8.81
N ARG A 199 0.61 -9.41 7.94
CA ARG A 199 2.05 -9.57 8.20
C ARG A 199 2.51 -8.79 9.43
N ASP A 200 1.82 -7.72 9.78
CA ASP A 200 2.15 -6.90 10.95
C ASP A 200 1.83 -7.61 12.27
N LEU A 201 0.91 -8.57 12.27
CA LEU A 201 0.63 -9.42 13.44
C LEU A 201 1.79 -10.38 13.77
N LEU A 202 2.75 -10.56 12.85
CA LEU A 202 4.00 -11.29 13.13
C LEU A 202 5.01 -10.41 13.86
N LYS A 203 4.84 -9.08 13.82
CA LYS A 203 5.79 -8.10 14.34
C LYS A 203 5.33 -7.50 15.66
N TRP A 204 4.05 -7.16 15.78
CA TRP A 204 3.46 -6.54 16.96
C TRP A 204 2.37 -7.41 17.55
N LYS A 205 2.22 -7.34 18.87
CA LYS A 205 1.15 -8.08 19.55
C LYS A 205 -0.20 -7.45 19.23
N ILE A 206 -1.26 -8.26 19.24
CA ILE A 206 -2.60 -7.81 18.87
C ILE A 206 -3.13 -6.68 19.76
N ASP A 207 -2.72 -6.62 21.03
CA ASP A 207 -3.08 -5.58 22.00
C ASP A 207 -2.41 -4.22 21.73
N GLU A 208 -1.42 -4.15 20.85
CA GLU A 208 -0.81 -2.91 20.39
C GLU A 208 -1.60 -2.23 19.26
N PHE A 209 -2.62 -2.90 18.70
CA PHE A 209 -3.45 -2.37 17.63
C PHE A 209 -4.70 -1.69 18.17
N ARG A 210 -5.20 -0.72 17.41
CA ARG A 210 -6.53 -0.17 17.60
C ARG A 210 -7.56 -1.29 17.40
N CYS A 211 -8.45 -1.46 18.38
CA CYS A 211 -9.59 -2.36 18.23
C CYS A 211 -10.64 -1.79 17.29
N ALA A 212 -11.19 -2.65 16.44
CA ALA A 212 -12.34 -2.34 15.61
C ALA A 212 -13.57 -1.93 16.45
N SER A 213 -14.27 -0.88 16.00
CA SER A 213 -15.52 -0.38 16.55
C SER A 213 -16.63 -1.42 16.41
N ALA A 214 -17.64 -1.35 17.26
CA ALA A 214 -18.76 -2.30 17.24
C ALA A 214 -19.58 -2.27 15.94
N HIS A 215 -19.47 -1.21 15.14
CA HIS A 215 -20.19 -1.01 13.88
C HIS A 215 -19.29 -1.12 12.65
N ALA A 216 -18.09 -1.67 12.81
CA ALA A 216 -17.16 -1.84 11.71
C ALA A 216 -17.61 -2.96 10.77
N ASP A 217 -17.47 -2.74 9.47
CA ASP A 217 -17.82 -3.72 8.44
C ASP A 217 -16.68 -4.71 8.19
N PRO A 218 -16.96 -5.99 7.92
CA PRO A 218 -15.92 -6.96 7.65
C PRO A 218 -15.19 -6.66 6.33
N VAL A 219 -13.87 -6.53 6.44
CA VAL A 219 -12.97 -6.50 5.29
C VAL A 219 -12.64 -7.95 4.96
N TRP A 220 -11.97 -8.66 5.86
CA TRP A 220 -11.66 -10.07 5.63
C TRP A 220 -11.47 -10.83 6.96
N PRO A 221 -12.01 -12.04 7.11
CA PRO A 221 -12.96 -12.69 6.20
C PRO A 221 -14.28 -11.91 6.09
N THR A 222 -14.96 -11.97 4.95
CA THR A 222 -16.21 -11.22 4.70
C THR A 222 -17.38 -11.66 5.59
N THR A 223 -17.28 -12.84 6.19
CA THR A 223 -18.24 -13.40 7.16
C THR A 223 -17.89 -13.06 8.61
N GLY A 224 -16.82 -12.29 8.85
CA GLY A 224 -16.41 -11.89 10.19
C GLY A 224 -17.42 -10.98 10.86
N SER A 225 -17.59 -11.12 12.17
CA SER A 225 -18.34 -10.21 13.02
C SER A 225 -17.44 -9.67 14.13
N VAL A 226 -17.64 -8.42 14.50
CA VAL A 226 -16.88 -7.78 15.57
C VAL A 226 -17.26 -8.42 16.90
N THR A 227 -16.26 -8.89 17.66
CA THR A 227 -16.47 -9.47 18.98
C THR A 227 -17.08 -8.41 19.91
N PRO A 228 -18.22 -8.70 20.57
CA PRO A 228 -18.85 -7.74 21.48
C PRO A 228 -17.93 -7.32 22.64
N MET A 229 -18.15 -6.10 23.15
CA MET A 229 -17.52 -5.70 24.40
C MET A 229 -18.03 -6.58 25.55
N PRO A 230 -17.15 -7.05 26.46
CA PRO A 230 -17.60 -7.73 27.65
C PRO A 230 -18.55 -6.79 28.42
N SER A 231 -19.74 -7.28 28.72
CA SER A 231 -20.72 -6.55 29.50
C SER A 231 -20.09 -6.23 30.86
N ILE A 232 -20.08 -4.96 31.27
CA ILE A 232 -19.79 -4.63 32.66
C ILE A 232 -20.96 -5.19 33.45
N THR A 233 -20.79 -6.37 34.05
CA THR A 233 -21.74 -6.89 35.02
C THR A 233 -21.84 -5.83 36.10
N ALA A 234 -23.01 -5.19 36.21
CA ALA A 234 -23.28 -4.23 37.27
C ALA A 234 -23.09 -4.96 38.60
N GLY A 235 -21.90 -4.78 39.18
CA GLY A 235 -21.61 -5.27 40.51
C GLY A 235 -22.65 -4.67 41.45
N SER A 236 -23.31 -5.55 42.18
CA SER A 236 -24.15 -5.26 43.32
C SER A 236 -23.53 -4.16 44.18
N GLY A 237 -24.01 -2.93 44.02
CA GLY A 237 -23.69 -1.85 44.95
C GLY A 237 -24.27 -2.19 46.32
N PRO A 238 -23.56 -1.89 47.42
CA PRO A 238 -24.05 -2.17 48.77
C PRO A 238 -25.35 -1.42 49.01
N SER A 239 -26.31 -2.08 49.65
CA SER A 239 -27.59 -1.48 50.02
C SER A 239 -27.35 -0.23 50.88
N SER A 240 -27.76 0.92 50.38
CA SER A 240 -27.76 2.15 51.14
C SER A 240 -28.81 2.04 52.25
N GLY A 241 -28.32 1.87 53.48
CA GLY A 241 -29.12 1.89 54.69
C GLY A 241 -29.94 3.18 54.79
N LYS A 242 -31.22 3.02 55.10
CA LYS A 242 -32.16 4.07 55.52
C LYS A 242 -31.52 4.96 56.59
N LYS A 243 -31.28 6.24 56.29
CA LYS A 243 -31.20 7.27 57.33
C LYS A 243 -32.62 7.72 57.68
N LYS A 244 -33.04 7.41 58.91
CA LYS A 244 -34.18 8.05 59.56
C LYS A 244 -33.86 9.54 59.78
N LYS A 245 -34.81 10.40 59.43
CA LYS A 245 -35.11 11.63 60.17
C LYS A 245 -36.56 11.52 60.63
#